data_AF-A0A9W5QQT0-F1
#
_entry.id   AF-A0A9W5QQT0-F1
#
_cell.length_a   1.000
_cell.length_b   1.000
_cell.length_c   1.000
_cell.angle_alpha   90.00
_cell.angle_beta   90.00
_cell.angle_gamma   90.00
#
_symmetry.space_group_name_H-M   'P 1'
#
loop_
_entity.id
_entity.type
_entity.pdbx_description
1 polymer ?
#
loop_
_entity_poly.entity_id
_entity_poly.type
_entity_poly.pdbx_seq_one_letter_code
_entity_poly.pdbx_strand_id
1 'polypeptide(L)' 'MTHAKLKEQLDEALENYRLATQFQLETFEQVHENEYLTKDDMEEMNRYAFYCLNDFKHSILKYLKENDR' A
#
# COMPACT_ATOMS: atom_id res chain seq x y z
N MET A 1 9.06 2.21 20.29
CA MET A 1 8.45 1.16 19.45
C MET A 1 9.42 0.00 19.32
N THR A 2 9.00 -1.26 19.45
CA THR A 2 9.91 -2.41 19.31
C THR A 2 10.11 -2.80 17.85
N HIS A 3 11.19 -3.54 17.56
CA HIS A 3 11.40 -4.13 16.22
C HIS A 3 10.23 -4.99 15.76
N ALA A 4 9.67 -5.81 16.67
CA ALA A 4 8.52 -6.65 16.37
C ALA A 4 7.30 -5.82 15.97
N LYS A 5 7.05 -4.69 16.67
CA LYS A 5 5.92 -3.82 16.35
C LYS A 5 6.11 -3.06 15.04
N LEU A 6 7.34 -2.63 14.73
CA LEU A 6 7.64 -2.06 13.41
C LEU A 6 7.38 -3.08 12.30
N LYS A 7 7.88 -4.31 12.46
CA LYS A 7 7.68 -5.38 11.46
C LYS A 7 6.19 -5.62 11.21
N GLU A 8 5.39 -5.74 12.28
CA GLU A 8 3.93 -5.91 12.18
C GLU A 8 3.28 -4.78 11.38
N GLN A 9 3.64 -3.52 11.62
CA GLN A 9 3.09 -2.38 10.90
C GLN A 9 3.49 -2.34 9.42
N LEU A 10 4.72 -2.74 9.10
CA LEU A 10 5.17 -2.85 7.71
C LEU A 10 4.47 -3.99 6.98
N ASP A 11 4.31 -5.14 7.63
CA ASP A 11 3.57 -6.28 7.07
C ASP A 11 2.08 -5.93 6.85
N GLU A 12 1.46 -5.22 7.79
CA GLU A 12 0.07 -4.76 7.69
C GLU A 12 -0.13 -3.79 6.51
N ALA A 13 0.75 -2.81 6.34
CA ALA A 13 0.67 -1.88 5.21
C ALA A 13 0.86 -2.60 3.87
N LEU A 14 1.72 -3.61 3.80
CA LEU A 14 1.89 -4.43 2.60
C LEU A 14 0.65 -5.28 2.32
N GLU A 15 0.05 -5.89 3.35
CA GLU A 15 -1.15 -6.70 3.21
C GLU A 15 -2.36 -5.87 2.78
N ASN A 16 -2.50 -4.64 3.32
CA ASN A 16 -3.53 -3.70 2.89
C ASN A 16 -3.39 -3.32 1.42
N TYR A 17 -2.16 -3.08 0.95
CA TYR A 17 -1.89 -2.85 -0.48
C TYR A 17 -2.25 -4.08 -1.33
N ARG A 18 -1.89 -5.28 -0.87
CA ARG A 18 -2.21 -6.55 -1.56
C ARG A 18 -3.71 -6.74 -1.70
N LEU A 19 -4.47 -6.55 -0.62
CA LEU A 19 -5.93 -6.70 -0.60
C LEU A 19 -6.62 -5.66 -1.50
N ALA A 20 -6.17 -4.39 -1.46
CA ALA A 20 -6.71 -3.35 -2.33
C ALA A 20 -6.47 -3.66 -3.81
N THR A 21 -5.25 -4.09 -4.15
CA THR A 21 -4.88 -4.48 -5.53
C THR A 21 -5.68 -5.70 -5.99
N GLN A 22 -5.83 -6.71 -5.12
CA GLN A 22 -6.62 -7.90 -5.44
C GLN A 22 -8.08 -7.55 -5.70
N PHE A 23 -8.69 -6.71 -4.87
CA PHE A 23 -10.07 -6.25 -5.05
C PHE A 23 -10.26 -5.52 -6.39
N GLN A 24 -9.31 -4.64 -6.76
CA GLN A 24 -9.36 -3.96 -8.06
C GLN A 24 -9.27 -4.94 -9.23
N LEU A 25 -8.37 -5.94 -9.15
CA LEU A 25 -8.25 -6.95 -10.21
C LEU A 25 -9.52 -7.79 -10.34
N GLU A 26 -10.12 -8.21 -9.22
CA GLU A 26 -11.35 -9.01 -9.20
C GLU A 26 -12.57 -8.24 -9.73
N THR A 27 -12.55 -6.90 -9.62
CA THR A 27 -13.64 -6.04 -10.07
C THR A 27 -13.36 -5.34 -11.40
N PHE A 28 -12.17 -5.50 -11.97
CA PHE A 28 -11.72 -4.78 -13.17
C PHE A 28 -12.72 -4.88 -14.33
N GLU A 29 -13.12 -6.11 -14.68
CA GLU A 29 -14.07 -6.38 -15.77
C GLU A 29 -15.51 -5.94 -15.47
N GLN A 30 -15.84 -5.62 -14.21
CA GLN A 30 -17.15 -5.08 -13.83
C GLN A 30 -17.27 -3.59 -14.13
N VAL A 31 -16.14 -2.88 -14.16
CA VAL A 31 -16.09 -1.42 -14.36
C VAL A 31 -15.52 -1.04 -15.72
N HIS A 32 -14.80 -1.96 -16.37
CA HIS A 32 -14.18 -1.73 -17.68
C HIS A 32 -14.79 -2.61 -18.77
N GLU A 33 -15.31 -1.97 -19.82
CA GLU A 33 -15.79 -2.65 -21.04
C GLU A 33 -14.63 -3.11 -21.95
N ASN A 34 -13.38 -2.73 -21.65
CA ASN A 34 -12.21 -2.99 -22.49
C ASN A 34 -11.07 -3.64 -21.70
N GLU A 35 -10.39 -4.62 -22.30
CA GLU A 35 -9.33 -5.44 -21.66
C GLU A 35 -8.01 -4.68 -21.42
N TYR A 36 -7.91 -3.42 -21.86
CA TYR A 36 -6.69 -2.62 -21.74
C TYR A 36 -6.76 -1.67 -20.54
N LEU A 37 -5.64 -1.58 -19.81
CA LEU A 37 -5.45 -0.57 -18.77
C LEU A 37 -5.52 0.84 -19.35
N THR A 38 -6.34 1.69 -18.73
CA THR A 38 -6.44 3.11 -19.04
C THR A 38 -5.40 3.92 -18.25
N LYS A 39 -5.27 5.20 -18.60
CA LYS A 39 -4.46 6.14 -17.82
C LYS A 39 -4.96 6.25 -16.37
N ASP A 40 -6.26 6.22 -16.17
CA ASP A 40 -6.87 6.38 -14.84
C ASP A 40 -6.58 5.15 -13.97
N ASP A 41 -6.58 3.95 -14.54
CA ASP A 41 -6.17 2.72 -13.85
C ASP A 41 -4.72 2.79 -13.38
N MET A 42 -3.84 3.30 -14.24
CA MET A 42 -2.44 3.50 -13.89
C MET A 42 -2.26 4.56 -12.80
N GLU A 43 -3.02 5.65 -12.84
CA GLU A 43 -3.01 6.65 -11.78
C GLU A 43 -3.52 6.08 -10.45
N GLU A 44 -4.53 5.22 -10.48
CA GLU A 44 -5.09 4.59 -9.30
C GLU A 44 -4.11 3.58 -8.68
N MET A 45 -3.53 2.69 -9.48
CA MET A 45 -2.48 1.76 -9.03
C MET A 45 -1.29 2.50 -8.41
N ASN A 46 -0.84 3.59 -9.06
CA ASN A 46 0.25 4.42 -8.53
C ASN A 46 -0.11 5.08 -7.20
N ARG A 47 -1.37 5.48 -7.01
CA ARG A 47 -1.86 6.06 -5.76
C ARG A 47 -1.80 5.05 -4.61
N TYR A 48 -2.26 3.83 -4.84
CA TYR A 48 -2.16 2.76 -3.83
C TYR A 48 -0.71 2.44 -3.46
N ALA A 49 0.17 2.35 -4.46
CA ALA A 49 1.60 2.13 -4.23
C ALA A 49 2.22 3.28 -3.42
N PHE A 50 1.89 4.52 -3.77
CA PHE A 50 2.35 5.70 -3.04
C PHE A 50 1.88 5.70 -1.58
N TYR A 51 0.63 5.34 -1.30
CA TYR A 51 0.13 5.24 0.08
C TYR A 51 0.87 4.18 0.89
N CYS A 52 1.07 2.98 0.34
CA CYS A 52 1.85 1.92 1.00
C CYS A 52 3.27 2.41 1.35
N LEU A 53 3.95 3.06 0.40
CA LEU A 53 5.30 3.60 0.63
C LEU A 53 5.31 4.72 1.68
N ASN A 54 4.28 5.57 1.68
CA ASN A 54 4.14 6.63 2.68
C ASN A 54 3.91 6.07 4.09
N ASP A 55 3.14 5.00 4.22
CA ASP A 55 2.88 4.33 5.50
C ASP A 55 4.13 3.61 6.03
N PHE A 56 4.91 2.99 5.14
CA PHE A 56 6.23 2.46 5.47
C PHE A 56 7.14 3.56 6.01
N LYS A 57 7.26 4.67 5.28
CA LYS A 57 8.09 5.81 5.67
C LYS A 57 7.66 6.34 7.05
N HIS A 58 6.36 6.52 7.29
CA HIS A 58 5.86 6.98 8.59
C HIS A 58 6.20 6.02 9.73
N SER A 59 5.99 4.73 9.54
CA SER A 59 6.29 3.70 10.54
C SER A 59 7.78 3.66 10.88
N ILE A 60 8.65 3.73 9.86
CA ILE A 60 10.10 3.77 10.05
C ILE A 60 10.53 5.06 10.77
N LEU A 61 10.05 6.23 10.35
CA LEU A 61 10.41 7.50 11.00
C LEU A 61 9.96 7.55 12.46
N LYS A 62 8.78 6.99 12.77
CA LYS A 62 8.29 6.84 14.14
C LYS A 62 9.21 5.94 14.94
N TYR A 63 9.62 4.80 14.37
CA TYR A 63 10.57 3.88 15.00
C TYR A 63 11.88 4.58 15.36
N LEU A 64 12.48 5.27 14.40
CA LEU A 64 13.75 5.97 14.59
C LEU A 64 13.62 7.03 15.69
N LYS A 65 12.61 7.91 15.63
CA LYS A 65 12.37 8.94 16.66
C LYS A 65 12.22 8.39 18.08
N GLU A 66 11.63 7.21 18.23
CA GLU A 66 11.40 6.59 19.53
C GLU A 66 12.60 5.78 20.05
N ASN A 67 13.55 5.41 19.18
CA ASN A 67 14.70 4.55 19.53
C ASN A 67 16.07 5.24 19.35
N ASP A 68 16.16 6.43 18.75
CA ASP A 68 17.37 7.29 18.72
C ASP A 68 17.63 8.00 20.07
N ARG A 69 17.21 7.41 21.19
CA ARG A 69 17.43 7.92 22.55
C ARG A 69 18.46 7.10 23.30
#